data_AF-A0A380QDX3-F1
#
_entry.id   AF-A0A380QDX3-F1
#
_cell.length_a   1.000
_cell.length_b   1.000
_cell.length_c   1.000
_cell.angle_alpha   90.00
_cell.angle_beta   90.00
_cell.angle_gamma   90.00
#
_symmetry.space_group_name_H-M   'P 1'
#
loop_
_entity.id
_entity.type
_entity.pdbx_description
1 polymer ?
#
loop_
_entity_poly.entity_id
_entity_poly.type
_entity_poly.pdbx_seq_one_letter_code
_entity_poly.pdbx_strand_id
1 'polypeptide(L)'
;MSLMSVSQYAKHAGMSRQALYTWESKSGFPARVGSKIDAIACDAYLSRYRDSHDPRAQNAKSKPVPTKGKVKAGTKLVEMNVAEIRQHLDGCIGQAVEMDDDERATLAAKAVGLYLSEGPDNPPVTFGGYRLSIVEAPEWETGQIIAGGAFGLSAIDVVFECLDYTLTLMSDETEKTAMREVTPSLLYVLGNDE
;
A
#
# COMPACT_ATOMS: atom_id res chain seq x y z
N MET A 1 2.87 -36.11 -24.61
CA MET A 1 3.96 -35.29 -24.05
C MET A 1 4.02 -33.99 -24.85
N SER A 2 3.87 -32.84 -24.20
CA SER A 2 3.90 -31.53 -24.86
C SER A 2 5.07 -30.74 -24.30
N LEU A 3 6.15 -30.62 -25.07
CA LEU A 3 7.40 -30.04 -24.61
C LEU A 3 7.48 -28.55 -24.95
N MET A 4 7.55 -27.71 -23.93
CA MET A 4 7.62 -26.25 -24.07
C MET A 4 8.91 -25.70 -23.47
N SER A 5 9.41 -24.58 -24.00
CA SER A 5 10.41 -23.81 -23.27
C SER A 5 9.81 -23.23 -21.99
N VAL A 6 10.65 -22.89 -21.01
CA VAL A 6 10.24 -22.27 -19.73
C VAL A 6 9.34 -21.05 -19.97
N SER A 7 9.72 -20.17 -20.91
CA SER A 7 8.94 -18.97 -21.24
C SER A 7 7.57 -19.29 -21.87
N GLN A 8 7.52 -20.29 -22.75
CA GLN A 8 6.26 -20.72 -23.37
C GLN A 8 5.33 -21.37 -22.36
N TYR A 9 5.87 -22.22 -21.48
CA TYR A 9 5.07 -22.88 -20.46
C TYR A 9 4.58 -21.90 -19.39
N ALA A 10 5.41 -20.95 -18.94
CA ALA A 10 5.00 -19.92 -17.98
C ALA A 10 3.80 -19.10 -18.51
N LYS A 11 3.84 -18.72 -19.80
CA LYS A 11 2.73 -18.04 -20.47
C LYS A 11 1.49 -18.93 -20.58
N HIS A 12 1.64 -20.19 -20.95
CA HIS A 12 0.57 -21.19 -21.03
C HIS A 12 -0.11 -21.39 -19.66
N ALA A 13 0.67 -21.43 -18.58
CA ALA A 13 0.17 -21.64 -17.22
C ALA A 13 -0.29 -20.36 -16.51
N GLY A 14 -0.22 -19.19 -17.17
CA GLY A 14 -0.65 -17.91 -16.61
C GLY A 14 0.19 -17.41 -15.43
N MET A 15 1.50 -17.72 -15.41
CA MET A 15 2.40 -17.34 -14.31
C MET A 15 3.72 -16.73 -14.83
N SER A 16 4.46 -16.07 -13.93
CA SER A 16 5.78 -15.55 -14.27
C SER A 16 6.83 -16.68 -14.35
N ARG A 17 7.92 -16.44 -15.08
CA ARG A 17 9.06 -17.38 -15.13
C ARG A 17 9.67 -17.63 -13.74
N GLN A 18 9.70 -16.59 -12.91
CA GLN A 18 10.17 -16.68 -11.53
C GLN A 18 9.30 -17.63 -10.69
N ALA A 19 7.97 -17.49 -10.81
CA ALA A 19 7.03 -18.39 -10.14
C ALA A 19 7.23 -19.85 -10.58
N LEU A 20 7.47 -20.07 -11.88
CA LEU A 20 7.77 -21.41 -12.40
C LEU A 20 9.07 -21.99 -11.82
N TYR A 21 10.13 -21.20 -11.66
CA TYR A 21 11.37 -21.67 -10.99
C TYR A 21 11.14 -22.02 -9.51
N THR A 22 10.33 -21.24 -8.80
CA THR A 22 9.93 -21.56 -7.43
C THR A 22 9.17 -22.89 -7.37
N TRP A 23 8.32 -23.19 -8.36
CA TRP A 23 7.65 -24.50 -8.44
C TRP A 23 8.63 -25.63 -8.73
N GLU A 24 9.59 -25.45 -9.62
CA GLU A 24 10.63 -26.43 -9.90
C GLU A 24 11.51 -26.75 -8.69
N SER A 25 11.70 -25.80 -7.76
CA SER A 25 12.42 -26.05 -6.51
C SER A 25 11.66 -26.90 -5.49
N LYS A 26 10.36 -27.16 -5.69
CA LYS A 26 9.57 -27.99 -4.78
C LYS A 26 9.80 -29.47 -5.06
N SER A 27 9.96 -30.25 -3.98
CA SER A 27 10.06 -31.70 -4.08
C SER A 27 8.80 -32.28 -4.73
N GLY A 28 8.99 -33.14 -5.73
CA GLY A 28 7.89 -33.80 -6.45
C GLY A 28 7.37 -33.03 -7.67
N PHE A 29 7.84 -31.81 -7.95
CA PHE A 29 7.52 -31.14 -9.21
C PHE A 29 8.14 -31.92 -10.39
N PRO A 30 7.43 -32.09 -11.52
CA PRO A 30 7.95 -32.83 -12.66
C PRO A 30 9.27 -32.25 -13.18
N ALA A 31 10.28 -33.12 -13.29
CA ALA A 31 11.59 -32.73 -13.80
C ALA A 31 11.50 -32.36 -15.29
N ARG A 32 12.41 -31.50 -15.72
CA ARG A 32 12.55 -31.16 -17.14
C ARG A 32 12.92 -32.37 -17.97
N VAL A 33 12.37 -32.44 -19.18
CA VAL A 33 12.81 -33.38 -20.21
C VAL A 33 13.90 -32.69 -21.02
N GLY A 34 15.15 -32.89 -20.60
CA GLY A 34 16.29 -32.11 -21.09
C GLY A 34 16.19 -30.65 -20.66
N SER A 35 16.15 -29.71 -21.61
CA SER A 35 15.99 -28.27 -21.34
C SER A 35 14.53 -27.77 -21.41
N LYS A 36 13.56 -28.68 -21.61
CA LYS A 36 12.14 -28.35 -21.85
C LYS A 36 11.23 -28.86 -20.74
N ILE A 37 10.10 -28.17 -20.58
CA ILE A 37 9.03 -28.50 -19.64
C ILE A 37 8.05 -29.47 -20.31
N ASP A 38 7.72 -30.58 -19.64
CA ASP A 38 6.58 -31.41 -20.04
C ASP A 38 5.28 -30.78 -19.49
N ALA A 39 4.61 -30.03 -20.36
CA ALA A 39 3.43 -29.26 -19.99
C ALA A 39 2.30 -30.13 -19.43
N ILE A 40 2.16 -31.38 -19.91
CA ILE A 40 1.09 -32.28 -19.45
C ILE A 40 1.36 -32.73 -18.01
N ALA A 41 2.59 -33.14 -17.73
CA ALA A 41 2.98 -33.56 -16.38
C ALA A 41 2.91 -32.39 -15.39
N CYS A 42 3.39 -31.21 -15.78
CA CYS A 42 3.35 -30.02 -14.96
C CYS A 42 1.91 -29.53 -14.71
N ASP A 43 1.04 -29.52 -15.72
CA ASP A 43 -0.37 -29.14 -15.55
C ASP A 43 -1.12 -30.12 -14.64
N ALA A 44 -0.85 -31.42 -14.76
CA ALA A 44 -1.44 -32.45 -13.89
C ALA A 44 -0.93 -32.37 -12.43
N TYR A 45 0.31 -31.88 -12.23
CA TYR A 45 0.84 -31.59 -10.90
C TYR A 45 0.18 -30.33 -10.32
N LEU A 46 0.15 -29.25 -11.11
CA LEU A 46 -0.40 -27.95 -10.68
C LEU A 46 -1.92 -27.98 -10.47
N SER A 47 -2.65 -28.83 -11.19
CA SER A 47 -4.11 -28.97 -11.01
C SER A 47 -4.49 -29.39 -9.59
N ARG A 48 -3.62 -30.11 -8.88
CA ARG A 48 -3.82 -30.50 -7.47
C ARG A 48 -3.83 -29.31 -6.51
N TYR A 49 -3.21 -28.21 -6.92
CA TYR A 49 -3.07 -26.98 -6.14
C TYR A 49 -3.93 -25.83 -6.69
N ARG A 50 -4.57 -26.04 -7.84
CA ARG A 50 -5.56 -25.12 -8.41
C ARG A 50 -6.93 -25.51 -7.89
N ASP A 51 -7.21 -25.17 -6.65
CA ASP A 51 -8.59 -25.25 -6.16
C ASP A 51 -9.42 -24.16 -6.85
N SER A 52 -10.45 -24.59 -7.60
CA SER A 52 -11.37 -23.69 -8.28
C SER A 52 -12.18 -22.81 -7.33
N HIS A 53 -12.19 -23.17 -6.04
CA HIS A 53 -12.81 -22.42 -4.95
C HIS A 53 -11.76 -21.67 -4.11
N ASP A 54 -10.47 -21.68 -4.49
CA ASP A 54 -9.46 -20.86 -3.82
C ASP A 54 -9.72 -19.38 -4.15
N PRO A 55 -9.99 -18.53 -3.13
CA PRO A 55 -10.18 -17.10 -3.34
C PRO A 55 -9.00 -16.43 -4.06
N ARG A 56 -7.78 -16.97 -3.91
CA ARG A 56 -6.57 -16.47 -4.58
C ARG A 56 -6.59 -16.70 -6.09
N ALA A 57 -7.29 -17.73 -6.58
CA ALA A 57 -7.45 -17.97 -8.01
C ALA A 57 -8.43 -16.98 -8.67
N GLN A 58 -9.37 -16.42 -7.89
CA GLN A 58 -10.25 -15.34 -8.35
C GLN A 58 -9.50 -13.99 -8.40
N ASN A 59 -8.61 -13.73 -7.45
CA ASN A 59 -7.76 -12.52 -7.45
C ASN A 59 -6.79 -12.44 -8.63
N ALA A 60 -6.38 -13.59 -9.19
CA ALA A 60 -5.53 -13.67 -10.38
C ALA A 60 -6.29 -13.35 -11.69
N LYS A 61 -7.63 -13.39 -11.70
CA LYS A 61 -8.45 -12.93 -12.82
C LYS A 61 -8.57 -11.41 -12.75
N SER A 62 -7.49 -10.71 -13.13
CA SER A 62 -7.50 -9.34 -13.63
C SER A 62 -8.45 -8.37 -12.91
N LYS A 63 -7.95 -7.64 -11.89
CA LYS A 63 -8.54 -6.31 -11.59
C LYS A 63 -8.48 -5.50 -12.90
N PRO A 64 -9.60 -5.03 -13.46
CA PRO A 64 -9.55 -4.01 -14.50
C PRO A 64 -8.81 -2.82 -13.89
N VAL A 65 -7.85 -2.27 -14.62
CA VAL A 65 -7.26 -0.97 -14.30
C VAL A 65 -8.42 -0.03 -13.95
N PRO A 66 -8.50 0.52 -12.72
CA PRO A 66 -9.62 1.35 -12.37
C PRO A 66 -9.57 2.60 -13.25
N THR A 67 -10.50 2.67 -14.20
CA THR A 67 -10.87 3.89 -14.92
C THR A 67 -11.12 4.97 -13.88
N LYS A 68 -10.37 6.08 -14.00
CA LYS A 68 -10.49 7.32 -13.23
C LYS A 68 -11.94 7.61 -12.84
N GLY A 69 -12.29 7.25 -11.61
CA GLY A 69 -13.54 7.60 -10.96
C GLY A 69 -13.55 9.10 -10.66
N LYS A 70 -14.73 9.71 -10.81
CA LYS A 70 -14.98 11.14 -10.82
C LYS A 70 -14.37 11.88 -9.62
N VAL A 71 -13.45 12.79 -9.93
CA VAL A 71 -12.93 13.82 -9.03
C VAL A 71 -14.09 14.75 -8.66
N LYS A 72 -14.50 14.73 -7.39
CA LYS A 72 -15.14 15.87 -6.74
C LYS A 72 -14.03 16.83 -6.28
N ALA A 73 -14.24 18.11 -6.54
CA ALA A 73 -13.25 19.19 -6.47
C ALA A 73 -12.55 19.31 -5.12
N GLY A 74 -11.21 19.48 -5.14
CA GLY A 74 -10.37 19.86 -4.01
C GLY A 74 -9.05 19.07 -3.84
N THR A 75 -8.92 17.88 -4.43
CA THR A 75 -7.94 16.86 -4.03
C THR A 75 -6.58 16.88 -4.74
N LYS A 76 -6.09 18.06 -5.16
CA LYS A 76 -4.78 18.13 -5.83
C LYS A 76 -3.71 18.51 -4.81
N LEU A 77 -2.63 17.72 -4.76
CA LEU A 77 -1.39 18.10 -4.09
C LEU A 77 -0.80 19.35 -4.75
N VAL A 78 -0.42 20.31 -3.92
CA VAL A 78 0.20 21.58 -4.29
C VAL A 78 1.44 21.76 -3.42
N GLU A 79 2.52 22.25 -4.03
CA GLU A 79 3.69 22.67 -3.26
C GLU A 79 3.38 23.96 -2.48
N MET A 80 3.57 23.91 -1.16
CA MET A 80 3.47 25.05 -0.26
C MET A 80 4.69 25.08 0.64
N ASN A 81 5.13 26.27 1.05
CA ASN A 81 6.21 26.34 2.03
C ASN A 81 5.68 26.13 3.45
N VAL A 82 6.53 25.68 4.36
CA VAL A 82 6.15 25.39 5.77
C VAL A 82 5.54 26.61 6.46
N ALA A 83 5.98 27.83 6.16
CA ALA A 83 5.40 29.04 6.75
C ALA A 83 3.92 29.26 6.33
N GLU A 84 3.61 29.06 5.04
CA GLU A 84 2.24 29.11 4.52
C GLU A 84 1.36 28.00 5.11
N ILE A 85 1.93 26.80 5.29
CA ILE A 85 1.22 25.67 5.89
C ILE A 85 0.88 25.97 7.36
N ARG A 86 1.84 26.47 8.15
CA ARG A 86 1.58 26.89 9.55
C ARG A 86 0.49 27.95 9.62
N GLN A 87 0.58 28.99 8.79
CA GLN A 87 -0.44 30.03 8.74
C GLN A 87 -1.83 29.47 8.39
N HIS A 88 -1.90 28.48 7.50
CA HIS A 88 -3.15 27.81 7.17
C HIS A 88 -3.69 26.99 8.35
N LEU A 89 -2.84 26.29 9.08
CA LEU A 89 -3.23 25.49 10.26
C LEU A 89 -3.75 26.38 11.39
N ASP A 90 -3.11 27.54 11.63
CA ASP A 90 -3.57 28.53 12.61
C ASP A 90 -4.99 29.05 12.28
N GLY A 91 -5.32 29.16 11.00
CA GLY A 91 -6.65 29.54 10.53
C GLY A 91 -7.72 28.44 10.67
N CYS A 92 -7.31 27.22 11.04
CA CYS A 92 -8.14 26.02 11.07
C CYS A 92 -8.32 25.41 12.47
N ILE A 93 -7.87 26.08 13.53
CA ILE A 93 -7.95 25.60 14.91
C ILE A 93 -9.39 25.19 15.27
N GLY A 94 -9.54 24.02 15.88
CA GLY A 94 -10.83 23.47 16.34
C GLY A 94 -11.77 22.96 15.25
N GLN A 95 -11.40 23.05 13.95
CA GLN A 95 -12.26 22.59 12.86
C GLN A 95 -12.39 21.06 12.77
N ALA A 96 -11.50 20.32 13.43
CA ALA A 96 -11.48 18.86 13.43
C ALA A 96 -11.90 18.21 14.76
N VAL A 97 -12.28 19.01 15.78
CA VAL A 97 -12.48 18.53 17.16
C VAL A 97 -13.60 17.49 17.33
N GLU A 98 -14.64 17.53 16.50
CA GLU A 98 -15.76 16.56 16.52
C GLU A 98 -15.60 15.46 15.46
N MET A 99 -14.47 15.42 14.75
CA MET A 99 -14.23 14.44 13.70
C MET A 99 -13.93 13.07 14.31
N ASP A 100 -14.44 12.02 13.69
CA ASP A 100 -14.06 10.65 14.03
C ASP A 100 -12.55 10.44 13.82
N ASP A 101 -11.89 9.77 14.75
CA ASP A 101 -10.44 9.62 14.76
C ASP A 101 -9.93 8.86 13.52
N ASP A 102 -10.64 7.82 13.09
CA ASP A 102 -10.28 7.00 11.92
C ASP A 102 -10.49 7.80 10.61
N GLU A 103 -11.58 8.56 10.54
CA GLU A 103 -11.82 9.51 9.45
C GLU A 103 -10.71 10.56 9.38
N ARG A 104 -10.34 11.15 10.53
CA ARG A 104 -9.30 12.18 10.63
C ARG A 104 -7.94 11.63 10.21
N ALA A 105 -7.57 10.43 10.67
CA ALA A 105 -6.33 9.76 10.27
C ALA A 105 -6.27 9.54 8.74
N THR A 106 -7.37 9.08 8.14
CA THR A 106 -7.47 8.88 6.69
C THR A 106 -7.31 10.18 5.91
N LEU A 107 -7.95 11.26 6.37
CA LEU A 107 -7.84 12.56 5.72
C LEU A 107 -6.46 13.19 5.95
N ALA A 108 -5.84 12.98 7.12
CA ALA A 108 -4.49 13.44 7.43
C ALA A 108 -3.46 12.86 6.46
N ALA A 109 -3.46 11.54 6.26
CA ALA A 109 -2.58 10.89 5.29
C ALA A 109 -2.76 11.46 3.87
N LYS A 110 -4.02 11.66 3.44
CA LYS A 110 -4.35 12.29 2.16
C LYS A 110 -3.89 13.75 2.07
N ALA A 111 -3.96 14.50 3.16
CA ALA A 111 -3.54 15.90 3.21
C ALA A 111 -2.06 16.05 2.87
N VAL A 112 -1.24 15.04 3.18
CA VAL A 112 0.22 15.07 3.01
C VAL A 112 0.73 14.11 1.93
N GLY A 113 -0.19 13.52 1.14
CA GLY A 113 0.16 12.62 0.05
C GLY A 113 0.70 11.26 0.47
N LEU A 114 0.48 10.85 1.73
CA LEU A 114 0.88 9.53 2.23
C LEU A 114 -0.25 8.51 2.07
N TYR A 115 0.15 7.24 1.96
CA TYR A 115 -0.75 6.09 1.96
C TYR A 115 -0.94 5.60 3.39
N LEU A 116 -2.20 5.50 3.81
CA LEU A 116 -2.60 4.88 5.07
C LEU A 116 -3.04 3.44 4.81
N SER A 117 -2.59 2.51 5.65
CA SER A 117 -3.05 1.12 5.63
C SER A 117 -3.51 0.71 7.01
N GLU A 118 -4.61 -0.04 7.03
CA GLU A 118 -5.15 -0.66 8.23
C GLU A 118 -4.71 -2.13 8.33
N GLY A 119 -4.51 -2.58 9.57
CA GLY A 119 -4.13 -3.93 9.89
C GLY A 119 -4.79 -4.39 11.18
N PRO A 120 -4.78 -5.69 11.47
CA PRO A 120 -5.40 -6.21 12.68
C PRO A 120 -4.70 -5.69 13.92
N ASP A 121 -5.49 -5.38 14.94
CA ASP A 121 -5.00 -5.24 16.31
C ASP A 121 -4.59 -6.62 16.83
N ASN A 122 -3.28 -6.86 16.90
CA ASN A 122 -2.70 -8.15 17.24
C ASN A 122 -1.47 -7.95 18.14
N PRO A 123 -1.65 -7.43 19.36
CA PRO A 123 -0.56 -7.28 20.31
C PRO A 123 0.04 -8.65 20.66
N PRO A 124 1.38 -8.78 20.82
CA PRO A 124 2.38 -7.70 20.90
C PRO A 124 3.04 -7.37 19.55
N VAL A 125 2.45 -7.76 18.41
CA VAL A 125 3.08 -7.66 17.09
C VAL A 125 2.71 -6.35 16.38
N THR A 126 1.48 -5.87 16.59
CA THR A 126 0.97 -4.58 16.09
C THR A 126 0.42 -3.77 17.26
N PHE A 127 0.59 -2.45 17.22
CA PHE A 127 0.21 -1.51 18.27
C PHE A 127 -0.42 -0.28 17.63
N GLY A 128 -1.71 -0.32 17.28
CA GLY A 128 -2.43 0.86 16.80
C GLY A 128 -3.18 0.69 15.47
N GLY A 129 -2.99 -0.42 14.77
CA GLY A 129 -3.84 -0.77 13.63
C GLY A 129 -3.56 0.02 12.35
N TYR A 130 -2.76 1.10 12.39
CA TYR A 130 -2.41 1.89 11.21
C TYR A 130 -0.92 1.86 10.84
N ARG A 131 -0.67 2.07 9.55
CA ARG A 131 0.67 2.27 8.97
C ARG A 131 0.64 3.36 7.91
N LEU A 132 1.58 4.30 7.98
CA LEU A 132 1.85 5.28 6.93
C LEU A 132 2.96 4.81 5.98
N SER A 133 2.84 5.18 4.70
CA SER A 133 3.83 4.87 3.67
C SER A 133 3.84 5.93 2.57
N ILE A 134 5.02 6.23 2.04
CA ILE A 134 5.19 7.11 0.87
C ILE A 134 4.77 6.40 -0.42
N VAL A 135 4.87 5.06 -0.43
CA VAL A 135 4.46 4.22 -1.56
C VAL A 135 3.18 3.47 -1.24
N GLU A 136 2.37 3.21 -2.27
CA GLU A 136 1.17 2.40 -2.11
C GLU A 136 1.52 1.04 -1.51
N ALA A 137 0.98 0.81 -0.32
CA ALA A 137 1.14 -0.42 0.42
C ALA A 137 0.21 -1.49 -0.14
N PRO A 138 0.65 -2.76 -0.27
CA PRO A 138 -0.28 -3.84 -0.54
C PRO A 138 -1.29 -3.95 0.61
N GLU A 139 -2.55 -4.22 0.28
CA GLU A 139 -3.58 -4.57 1.26
C GLU A 139 -3.05 -5.71 2.15
N TRP A 140 -3.28 -5.62 3.46
CA TRP A 140 -2.79 -6.59 4.41
C TRP A 140 -3.28 -8.01 4.06
N GLU A 141 -2.35 -8.94 3.90
CA GLU A 141 -2.66 -10.37 3.74
C GLU A 141 -2.40 -11.11 5.07
N THR A 142 -3.43 -11.80 5.57
CA THR A 142 -3.37 -12.58 6.82
C THR A 142 -2.16 -13.51 6.84
N GLY A 143 -1.27 -13.32 7.83
CA GLY A 143 -0.08 -14.16 8.05
C GLY A 143 1.21 -13.68 7.38
N GLN A 144 1.20 -12.52 6.70
CA GLN A 144 2.43 -11.90 6.19
C GLN A 144 3.01 -10.88 7.19
N ILE A 145 4.30 -11.01 7.51
CA ILE A 145 5.09 -9.94 8.13
C ILE A 145 5.49 -9.00 6.99
N ILE A 146 4.82 -7.85 6.89
CA ILE A 146 5.16 -6.87 5.86
C ILE A 146 6.48 -6.21 6.26
N ALA A 147 7.52 -6.36 5.43
CA ALA A 147 8.78 -5.67 5.62
C ALA A 147 8.56 -4.15 5.48
N GLY A 148 9.00 -3.37 6.48
CA GLY A 148 8.91 -1.89 6.45
C GLY A 148 8.02 -1.23 7.51
N GLY A 149 7.65 -1.93 8.60
CA GLY A 149 7.03 -1.30 9.77
C GLY A 149 5.72 -1.99 10.18
N ALA A 150 5.60 -2.28 11.48
CA ALA A 150 4.38 -2.81 12.09
C ALA A 150 3.24 -1.78 11.96
N PHE A 151 1.99 -2.24 12.00
CA PHE A 151 0.82 -1.38 12.22
C PHE A 151 0.89 -0.82 13.64
N GLY A 152 1.76 0.18 13.81
CA GLY A 152 2.27 0.67 15.09
C GLY A 152 1.79 2.06 15.46
N LEU A 153 0.90 2.65 14.65
CA LEU A 153 0.33 3.96 14.87
C LEU A 153 -1.14 3.81 15.23
N SER A 154 -1.60 4.47 16.28
CA SER A 154 -3.04 4.73 16.48
C SER A 154 -3.53 5.78 15.48
N ALA A 155 -4.85 5.96 15.38
CA ALA A 155 -5.43 7.01 14.54
C ALA A 155 -4.91 8.42 14.89
N ILE A 156 -4.75 8.70 16.19
CA ILE A 156 -4.18 9.96 16.67
C ILE A 156 -2.69 10.08 16.29
N ASP A 157 -1.91 9.00 16.45
CA ASP A 157 -0.49 9.01 16.06
C ASP A 157 -0.33 9.27 14.55
N VAL A 158 -1.24 8.77 13.71
CA VAL A 158 -1.23 9.06 12.27
C VAL A 158 -1.33 10.57 12.01
N VAL A 159 -2.21 11.27 12.72
CA VAL A 159 -2.36 12.73 12.59
C VAL A 159 -1.07 13.43 13.02
N PHE A 160 -0.50 13.05 14.16
CA PHE A 160 0.77 13.61 14.65
C PHE A 160 1.93 13.37 13.68
N GLU A 161 2.10 12.15 13.18
CA GLU A 161 3.16 11.81 12.22
C GLU A 161 2.98 12.56 10.89
N CYS A 162 1.74 12.74 10.40
CA CYS A 162 1.49 13.56 9.22
C CYS A 162 1.83 15.04 9.43
N LEU A 163 1.51 15.57 10.62
CA LEU A 163 1.86 16.94 10.99
C LEU A 163 3.39 17.12 11.10
N ASP A 164 4.08 16.20 11.77
CA ASP A 164 5.54 16.22 11.91
C ASP A 164 6.23 16.10 10.54
N TYR A 165 5.82 15.14 9.72
CA TYR A 165 6.30 14.97 8.35
C TYR A 165 6.18 16.25 7.51
N THR A 166 5.13 17.03 7.76
CA THR A 166 4.88 18.28 7.03
C THR A 166 5.69 19.45 7.57
N LEU A 167 5.83 19.57 8.90
CA LEU A 167 6.38 20.78 9.53
C LEU A 167 7.85 20.66 9.93
N THR A 168 8.41 19.45 9.96
CA THR A 168 9.82 19.22 10.29
C THR A 168 10.73 19.86 9.26
N LEU A 169 11.73 20.59 9.74
CA LEU A 169 12.76 21.24 8.94
C LEU A 169 14.09 20.50 9.07
N MET A 170 14.78 20.36 7.94
CA MET A 170 16.20 19.95 7.94
C MET A 170 17.09 21.08 8.44
N SER A 171 18.32 20.76 8.84
CA SER A 171 19.26 21.73 9.44
C SER A 171 19.60 22.93 8.55
N ASP A 172 19.46 22.79 7.23
CA ASP A 172 19.73 23.79 6.20
C ASP A 172 18.46 24.44 5.63
N GLU A 173 17.28 24.07 6.15
CA GLU A 173 16.00 24.60 5.70
C GLU A 173 15.52 25.78 6.58
N THR A 174 14.69 26.64 5.98
CA THR A 174 13.90 27.63 6.71
C THR A 174 12.43 27.46 6.34
N GLU A 175 11.50 27.90 7.19
CA GLU A 175 10.07 27.74 6.92
C GLU A 175 9.62 28.36 5.59
N LYS A 176 10.28 29.42 5.13
CA LYS A 176 9.95 30.12 3.87
C LYS A 176 10.49 29.42 2.62
N THR A 177 11.45 28.52 2.78
CA THR A 177 12.15 27.85 1.66
C THR A 177 11.88 26.36 1.61
N ALA A 178 11.48 25.74 2.73
CA ALA A 178 11.12 24.34 2.82
C ALA A 178 9.75 24.12 2.15
N MET A 179 9.76 23.52 0.96
CA MET A 179 8.54 23.18 0.23
C MET A 179 8.05 21.79 0.60
N ARG A 180 6.73 21.62 0.69
CA ARG A 180 6.05 20.34 0.95
C ARG A 180 4.86 20.20 0.01
N GLU A 181 4.60 18.98 -0.46
CA GLU A 181 3.41 18.67 -1.22
C GLU A 181 2.24 18.40 -0.27
N VAL A 182 1.22 19.25 -0.30
CA VAL A 182 0.04 19.13 0.56
C VAL A 182 -1.25 19.34 -0.22
N THR A 183 -2.37 18.83 0.28
CA THR A 183 -3.71 19.14 -0.22
C THR A 183 -4.32 20.23 0.67
N PRO A 184 -4.33 21.51 0.26
CA PRO A 184 -4.67 22.62 1.17
C PRO A 184 -6.06 22.51 1.78
N SER A 185 -7.03 22.01 1.01
CA SER A 185 -8.41 21.82 1.47
C SER A 185 -8.57 20.76 2.57
N LEU A 186 -7.52 19.97 2.84
CA LEU A 186 -7.51 18.96 3.88
C LEU A 186 -6.60 19.34 5.06
N LEU A 187 -5.85 20.44 5.00
CA LEU A 187 -4.90 20.81 6.08
C LEU A 187 -5.58 20.99 7.44
N TYR A 188 -6.85 21.38 7.47
CA TYR A 188 -7.61 21.55 8.72
C TYR A 188 -7.65 20.30 9.60
N VAL A 189 -7.51 19.10 9.01
CA VAL A 189 -7.50 17.83 9.77
C VAL A 189 -6.21 17.63 10.57
N LEU A 190 -5.13 18.32 10.20
CA LEU A 190 -3.86 18.35 10.93
C LEU A 190 -3.81 19.49 11.96
N GLY A 191 -4.83 20.36 11.97
CA GLY A 191 -4.89 21.52 12.86
C GLY A 191 -5.00 21.10 14.32
N ASN A 192 -4.57 21.99 15.22
CA ASN A 192 -4.78 21.80 16.65
C ASN A 192 -6.27 21.90 16.98
N ASP A 193 -6.71 21.13 17.97
CA ASP A 193 -8.08 21.21 18.47
C ASP A 193 -8.22 22.28 19.57
N GLU A 194 -7.09 22.76 20.12
CA GLU A 194 -6.98 23.75 21.20
C GLU A 194 -6.26 25.04 20.79
#